data_AF-A0A9W7MC89-F1
#
_entry.id   AF-A0A9W7MC89-F1
#
_cell.length_a   1.000
_cell.length_b   1.000
_cell.length_c   1.000
_cell.angle_alpha   90.00
_cell.angle_beta   90.00
_cell.angle_gamma   90.00
#
_symmetry.space_group_name_H-M   'P 1'
#
loop_
_entity.id
_entity.type
_entity.pdbx_description
1 polymer ?
#
loop_
_entity_poly.entity_id
_entity_poly.type
_entity_poly.pdbx_seq_one_letter_code
_entity_poly.pdbx_strand_id
1 'polypeptide(L)'
;MESAAGTVADSGNMPHKVIAVAAGEAHTLALSGDGYVYSWGRGMFGRLGTGSESDELSPVRVKFQDSELKFIAVAAGAYHSLALADDGSVWSWGYNICILFLGLN
;
A
#
# COMPACT_ATOMS: atom_id res chain seq x y z
N MET A 1 -11.63 -25.82 30.54
CA MET A 1 -11.17 -26.79 29.52
C MET A 1 -10.80 -25.98 28.31
N GLU A 2 -9.51 -26.00 27.99
CA GLU A 2 -8.83 -25.24 26.96
C GLU A 2 -9.36 -25.52 25.53
N SER A 3 -9.30 -24.47 24.71
CA SER A 3 -8.78 -24.42 23.33
C SER A 3 -9.01 -25.62 22.39
N ALA A 4 -9.65 -25.34 21.23
CA ALA A 4 -8.94 -25.36 19.95
C ALA A 4 -9.89 -24.93 18.81
N ALA A 5 -9.85 -23.66 18.41
CA ALA A 5 -10.19 -23.25 17.05
C ALA A 5 -8.86 -23.05 16.31
N GLY A 6 -8.47 -24.06 15.53
CA GLY A 6 -7.23 -24.05 14.76
C GLY A 6 -7.27 -23.02 13.62
N THR A 7 -6.29 -22.13 13.65
CA THR A 7 -5.51 -21.60 12.51
C THR A 7 -6.20 -21.32 11.17
N VAL A 8 -6.25 -20.05 10.79
CA VAL A 8 -5.83 -19.62 9.45
C VAL A 8 -4.85 -18.46 9.63
N ALA A 9 -3.61 -18.68 9.21
CA ALA A 9 -2.58 -17.65 9.19
C ALA A 9 -3.03 -16.50 8.27
N ASP A 10 -3.02 -15.27 8.77
CA ASP A 10 -3.25 -14.04 7.99
C ASP A 10 -2.01 -13.69 7.15
N SER A 11 -1.56 -14.66 6.36
CA SER A 11 -0.47 -14.54 5.41
C SER A 11 -1.07 -14.59 4.00
N GLY A 12 -1.55 -13.46 3.49
CA GLY A 12 -1.79 -13.28 2.05
C GLY A 12 -3.22 -13.03 1.57
N ASN A 13 -4.17 -12.63 2.42
CA ASN A 13 -5.54 -12.34 1.97
C ASN A 13 -5.79 -10.83 1.86
N MET A 14 -5.74 -10.31 0.64
CA MET A 14 -6.28 -8.98 0.36
C MET A 14 -7.78 -8.97 0.73
N PRO A 15 -8.30 -7.93 1.41
CA PRO A 15 -9.71 -7.85 1.79
C PRO A 15 -10.62 -7.99 0.56
N HIS A 16 -11.80 -8.56 0.78
CA HIS A 16 -12.68 -9.19 -0.22
C HIS A 16 -13.07 -8.35 -1.45
N LYS A 17 -12.76 -7.05 -1.49
CA LYS A 17 -13.07 -6.19 -2.64
C LYS A 17 -11.89 -5.26 -2.97
N VAL A 18 -11.29 -5.49 -4.13
CA VAL A 18 -10.38 -4.54 -4.78
C VAL A 18 -11.22 -3.59 -5.62
N ILE A 19 -11.00 -2.29 -5.45
CA ILE A 19 -11.72 -1.25 -6.20
C ILE A 19 -10.85 -0.53 -7.23
N ALA A 20 -9.52 -0.58 -7.08
CA ALA A 20 -8.57 -0.04 -8.05
C ALA A 20 -7.24 -0.78 -8.00
N VAL A 21 -6.52 -0.78 -9.11
CA VAL A 21 -5.15 -1.33 -9.24
C VAL A 21 -4.29 -0.37 -10.05
N ALA A 22 -3.00 -0.32 -9.75
CA ALA A 22 -2.00 0.37 -10.55
C ALA A 22 -0.72 -0.48 -10.63
N ALA A 23 -0.01 -0.42 -11.76
CA ALA A 23 1.22 -1.18 -11.95
C ALA A 23 2.36 -0.24 -12.38
N GLY A 24 3.51 -0.38 -11.72
CA GLY A 24 4.75 0.23 -12.13
C GLY A 24 5.60 -0.72 -12.99
N GLU A 25 6.91 -0.48 -13.07
CA GLU A 25 7.82 -1.32 -13.86
C GLU A 25 7.84 -2.79 -13.37
N ALA A 26 7.93 -2.97 -12.05
CA ALA A 26 8.08 -4.28 -11.42
C ALA A 26 7.33 -4.40 -10.08
N HIS A 27 6.38 -3.51 -9.82
CA HIS A 27 5.56 -3.54 -8.61
C HIS A 27 4.09 -3.24 -8.95
N THR A 28 3.19 -3.69 -8.09
CA THR A 28 1.75 -3.48 -8.21
C THR A 28 1.24 -2.82 -6.94
N LEU A 29 0.25 -1.94 -7.10
CA LEU A 29 -0.55 -1.37 -6.05
C LEU A 29 -2.00 -1.82 -6.23
N ALA A 30 -2.68 -2.06 -5.12
CA ALA A 30 -4.10 -2.33 -5.14
C ALA A 30 -4.82 -1.65 -3.98
N LEU A 31 -5.97 -1.08 -4.27
CA LEU A 31 -6.81 -0.37 -3.32
C LEU A 31 -8.00 -1.24 -2.93
N SER A 32 -8.15 -1.48 -1.64
CA SER A 32 -9.33 -2.12 -1.05
C SER A 32 -10.53 -1.17 -1.01
N GLY A 33 -11.75 -1.73 -1.08
CA GLY A 33 -12.99 -1.02 -0.79
C GLY A 33 -13.04 -0.40 0.62
N ASP A 34 -12.23 -0.90 1.55
CA ASP A 34 -12.08 -0.35 2.91
C ASP A 34 -11.05 0.79 3.01
N GLY A 35 -10.52 1.25 1.87
CA GLY A 35 -9.57 2.37 1.76
C GLY A 35 -8.12 2.02 2.07
N TYR A 36 -7.76 0.73 2.10
CA TYR A 36 -6.38 0.28 2.36
C TYR A 36 -5.59 0.01 1.09
N VAL A 37 -4.33 0.43 1.07
CA VAL A 37 -3.39 0.17 -0.04
C VAL A 37 -2.56 -1.06 0.26
N TYR A 38 -2.47 -1.95 -0.72
CA TYR A 38 -1.59 -3.11 -0.74
C TYR A 38 -0.58 -2.94 -1.87
N SER A 39 0.62 -3.46 -1.68
CA SER A 39 1.67 -3.47 -2.68
C SER A 39 2.37 -4.82 -2.73
N TRP A 40 2.92 -5.18 -3.89
CA TRP A 40 3.78 -6.36 -4.06
C TRP A 40 4.63 -6.23 -5.32
N GLY A 41 5.59 -7.12 -5.49
CA GLY A 41 6.61 -7.12 -6.54
C GLY A 41 7.98 -6.69 -6.00
N ARG A 42 8.72 -5.94 -6.81
CA ARG A 42 10.08 -5.49 -6.50
C ARG A 42 10.08 -4.38 -5.45
N GLY A 43 10.86 -4.55 -4.39
CA GLY A 43 10.98 -3.66 -3.24
C GLY A 43 11.97 -2.51 -3.39
N MET A 44 12.93 -2.66 -4.31
CA MET A 44 14.05 -1.72 -4.50
C MET A 44 13.59 -0.26 -4.57
N PHE A 45 14.31 0.63 -3.87
CA PHE A 45 13.96 2.05 -3.64
C PHE A 45 12.78 2.29 -2.69
N GLY A 46 12.31 1.27 -1.96
CA GLY A 46 11.21 1.39 -1.02
C GLY A 46 9.84 1.57 -1.70
N ARG A 47 9.69 1.19 -2.98
CA ARG A 47 8.46 1.42 -3.77
C ARG A 47 7.23 0.64 -3.28
N LEU A 48 7.42 -0.30 -2.36
CA LEU A 48 6.35 -1.03 -1.68
C LEU A 48 5.84 -0.33 -0.42
N GLY A 49 6.58 0.63 0.15
CA GLY A 49 6.13 1.37 1.34
C GLY A 49 6.06 0.52 2.61
N THR A 50 6.81 -0.58 2.69
CA THR A 50 6.88 -1.46 3.87
C THR A 50 7.93 -1.01 4.90
N GLY A 51 8.71 0.02 4.58
CA GLY A 51 9.91 0.40 5.34
C GLY A 51 11.13 -0.47 5.04
N SER A 52 11.04 -1.37 4.07
CA SER A 52 12.13 -2.20 3.55
C SER A 52 12.28 -2.04 2.04
N GLU A 53 13.44 -2.43 1.51
CA GLU A 53 13.69 -2.57 0.07
C GLU A 53 13.55 -4.02 -0.44
N SER A 54 13.15 -4.95 0.44
CA SER A 54 12.92 -6.35 0.08
C SER A 54 11.76 -6.51 -0.90
N ASP A 55 11.92 -7.44 -1.85
CA ASP A 55 10.84 -7.87 -2.74
C ASP A 55 9.77 -8.64 -1.95
N GLU A 56 8.51 -8.44 -2.33
CA GLU A 56 7.37 -9.10 -1.72
C GLU A 56 6.55 -9.79 -2.82
N LEU A 57 6.41 -11.10 -2.76
CA LEU A 57 5.68 -11.86 -3.79
C LEU A 57 4.17 -11.95 -3.52
N SER A 58 3.76 -11.58 -2.31
CA SER A 58 2.37 -11.52 -1.88
C SER A 58 1.96 -10.08 -1.54
N PRO A 59 0.67 -9.73 -1.68
CA PRO A 59 0.18 -8.42 -1.28
C PRO A 59 0.48 -8.12 0.18
N VAL A 60 1.25 -7.06 0.42
CA VAL A 60 1.53 -6.53 1.76
C VAL A 60 0.83 -5.19 1.94
N ARG A 61 0.21 -5.00 3.10
CA ARG A 61 -0.46 -3.74 3.42
C ARG A 61 0.58 -2.64 3.64
N VAL A 62 0.44 -1.53 2.93
CA VAL A 62 1.26 -0.33 3.13
C VAL A 62 0.86 0.32 4.45
N LYS A 63 1.83 0.58 5.33
CA LYS A 63 1.59 1.19 6.65
C LYS A 63 1.91 2.68 6.58
N PHE A 64 0.88 3.50 6.73
CA PHE A 64 1.02 4.95 6.91
C PHE A 64 1.10 5.25 8.41
N GLN A 65 1.84 6.29 8.80
CA GLN A 65 2.04 6.65 10.21
C GLN A 65 0.71 6.98 10.90
N ASP A 66 -0.23 7.58 10.17
CA ASP A 66 -1.63 7.66 10.58
C ASP A 66 -2.38 6.40 10.17
N SER A 67 -2.73 5.60 11.17
CA SER A 67 -3.40 4.30 11.00
C SER A 67 -4.82 4.40 10.43
N GLU A 68 -5.41 5.60 10.43
CA GLU A 68 -6.79 5.89 10.02
C GLU A 68 -6.91 6.39 8.58
N LEU A 69 -5.80 6.71 7.89
CA LEU A 69 -5.87 7.25 6.53
C LEU A 69 -6.53 6.26 5.56
N LYS A 70 -7.57 6.74 4.88
CA LYS A 70 -8.30 6.02 3.86
C LYS A 70 -7.97 6.59 2.49
N PHE A 71 -7.63 5.70 1.57
CA PHE A 71 -7.29 6.08 0.21
C PHE A 71 -8.45 5.85 -0.73
N ILE A 72 -8.57 6.74 -1.71
CA ILE A 72 -9.62 6.71 -2.74
C ILE A 72 -9.06 6.49 -4.15
N ALA A 73 -7.76 6.69 -4.35
CA ALA A 73 -7.09 6.38 -5.60
C ALA A 73 -5.62 5.98 -5.39
N VAL A 74 -5.08 5.21 -6.33
CA VAL A 74 -3.67 4.81 -6.40
C VAL A 74 -3.12 5.00 -7.80
N ALA A 75 -1.84 5.32 -7.90
CA ALA A 75 -1.10 5.41 -9.17
C ALA A 75 0.33 4.90 -8.97
N ALA A 76 0.94 4.36 -10.03
CA ALA A 76 2.30 3.86 -10.00
C ALA A 76 3.09 4.41 -11.19
N GLY A 77 4.28 4.95 -10.90
CA GLY A 77 5.32 5.22 -11.88
C GLY A 77 6.26 4.02 -12.03
N ALA A 78 7.31 4.14 -12.83
CA ALA A 78 8.29 3.05 -13.01
C ALA A 78 8.89 2.58 -11.67
N TYR A 79 9.28 3.55 -10.83
CA TYR A 79 10.05 3.32 -9.61
C TYR A 79 9.42 3.92 -8.35
N HIS A 80 8.22 4.50 -8.45
CA HIS A 80 7.53 5.15 -7.33
C HIS A 80 6.02 4.88 -7.38
N SER A 81 5.38 5.15 -6.25
CA SER A 81 3.98 4.88 -5.98
C SER A 81 3.33 6.14 -5.43
N LEU A 82 2.06 6.34 -5.75
CA LEU A 82 1.24 7.42 -5.21
C LEU A 82 -0.10 6.89 -4.71
N ALA A 83 -0.65 7.54 -3.69
CA ALA A 83 -2.01 7.33 -3.23
C ALA A 83 -2.66 8.65 -2.82
N LEU A 84 -3.93 8.81 -3.17
CA LEU A 84 -4.77 9.95 -2.80
C LEU A 84 -5.68 9.56 -1.64
N ALA A 85 -5.55 10.25 -0.52
CA ALA A 85 -6.41 10.10 0.64
C ALA A 85 -7.79 10.77 0.42
N ASP A 86 -8.78 10.34 1.19
CA ASP A 86 -10.13 10.92 1.18
C ASP A 86 -10.18 12.38 1.67
N ASP A 87 -9.22 12.78 2.49
CA ASP A 87 -8.99 14.16 2.93
C ASP A 87 -8.36 15.07 1.85
N GLY A 88 -8.00 14.52 0.68
CA GLY A 88 -7.36 15.22 -0.43
C GLY A 88 -5.83 15.22 -0.41
N SER A 89 -5.21 14.68 0.63
CA SER A 89 -3.75 14.58 0.73
C SER A 89 -3.18 13.55 -0.25
N VAL A 90 -2.07 13.88 -0.89
CA VAL A 90 -1.35 12.95 -1.79
C VAL A 90 -0.10 12.44 -1.11
N TRP A 91 0.02 11.12 -1.06
CA TRP A 91 1.18 10.42 -0.52
C TRP A 91 1.98 9.81 -1.66
N SER A 92 3.31 9.88 -1.56
CA SER A 92 4.21 9.24 -2.52
C SER A 92 5.37 8.55 -1.84
N TRP A 93 5.79 7.41 -2.36
CA TRP A 93 6.96 6.66 -1.88
C TRP A 93 7.68 5.97 -3.05
N GLY A 94 8.94 5.56 -2.85
CA GLY A 94 9.78 5.01 -3.90
C GLY A 94 10.92 5.95 -4.35
N TYR A 95 11.43 5.73 -5.56
CA TYR A 95 12.57 6.48 -6.10
C TYR A 95 12.18 7.91 -6.55
N ASN A 96 12.99 8.90 -6.14
CA ASN A 96 12.77 10.36 -6.29
C ASN A 96 11.61 10.92 -5.46
N ILE A 97 11.76 10.89 -4.13
CA ILE A 97 10.80 11.46 -3.19
C ILE A 97 10.72 13.00 -3.29
N CYS A 98 9.53 13.52 -3.60
CA CYS A 98 9.10 14.83 -3.14
C CYS A 98 7.82 14.59 -2.33
N ILE A 99 7.90 14.75 -1.01
CA ILE A 99 6.72 14.97 -0.19
C ILE A 99 6.12 16.30 -0.65
N LEU A 100 5.09 16.23 -1.49
CA LEU A 100 4.19 17.35 -1.68
C LEU A 100 3.12 17.25 -0.61
N PHE A 101 3.44 17.79 0.56
CA PHE A 101 2.41 18.39 1.43
C PHE A 101 1.82 19.57 0.65
N LEU A 102 0.86 19.32 -0.23
CA LEU A 102 -0.08 20.36 -0.65
C LEU A 102 -1.29 20.28 0.27
N GLY A 103 -1.05 20.64 1.53
CA GLY A 103 -2.04 20.73 2.58
C GLY A 103 -1.55 21.73 3.60
N LEU A 104 -1.89 23.00 3.38
CA LEU A 104 -1.65 24.13 4.25
C LEU A 104 -1.87 23.78 5.74
N ASN A 105 -0.87 24.06 6.57
CA ASN A 105 -1.01 24.95 7.73
C ASN A 105 0.35 25.55 8.08
#